data_AF-F7PJF7-F1
#
_entry.id   AF-F7PJF7-F1
#
_cell.length_a   1.000
_cell.length_b   1.000
_cell.length_c   1.000
_cell.angle_alpha   90.00
_cell.angle_beta   90.00
_cell.angle_gamma   90.00
#
_symmetry.space_group_name_H-M   'P 1'
#
loop_
_entity.id
_entity.type
_entity.pdbx_description
1 polymer ?
#
loop_
_entity_poly.entity_id
_entity_poly.type
_entity_poly.pdbx_seq_one_letter_code
_entity_poly.pdbx_strand_id
1 'polypeptide(L)'
;MSTEETASPDGRTYRDPFEKIAGETEIEWQCATAARDVEFDGEPICEHDPETITLDEPAYVDDEHRLHLPGRPLDCPECGNPYEFLVNGSVVTFV
;
A
#
# COMPACT_ATOMS: atom_id res chain seq x y z
N MET A 1 8.59 -7.44 30.80
CA MET A 1 8.41 -6.60 29.60
C MET A 1 7.49 -7.40 28.71
N SER A 2 6.19 -7.15 28.83
CA SER A 2 5.14 -7.99 28.25
C SER A 2 4.72 -7.37 26.94
N THR A 3 4.99 -8.04 25.83
CA THR A 3 4.40 -7.72 24.53
C THR A 3 2.94 -8.18 24.58
N GLU A 4 2.01 -7.24 24.62
CA GLU A 4 0.59 -7.54 24.49
C GLU A 4 0.31 -7.89 23.03
N GLU A 5 0.34 -9.19 22.74
CA GLU A 5 -0.22 -9.75 21.52
C GLU A 5 -1.74 -9.57 21.57
N THR A 6 -2.27 -8.58 20.84
CA THR A 6 -3.71 -8.45 20.60
C THR A 6 -4.16 -9.63 19.74
N ALA A 7 -4.48 -10.73 20.42
CA ALA A 7 -5.12 -11.89 19.82
C ALA A 7 -6.56 -11.54 19.44
N SER A 8 -6.87 -11.61 18.15
CA SER A 8 -8.25 -11.57 17.66
C SER A 8 -9.04 -12.75 18.26
N PRO A 9 -10.34 -12.59 18.61
CA PRO A 9 -11.11 -13.60 19.35
C PRO A 9 -11.30 -14.94 18.61
N ASP A 10 -10.90 -15.02 17.34
CA ASP A 10 -11.00 -16.20 16.48
C ASP A 10 -9.71 -17.06 16.45
N GLY A 11 -8.70 -16.73 17.26
CA GLY A 11 -7.40 -17.45 17.26
C GLY A 11 -6.56 -17.21 16.00
N ARG A 12 -6.98 -16.28 15.14
CA ARG A 12 -6.17 -15.75 14.03
C ARG A 12 -5.30 -14.63 14.58
N THR A 13 -4.00 -14.70 14.34
CA THR A 13 -3.12 -13.55 14.55
C THR A 13 -3.48 -12.50 13.50
N TYR A 14 -4.03 -11.37 13.96
CA TYR A 14 -4.17 -10.20 13.10
C TYR A 14 -2.76 -9.68 12.85
N ARG A 15 -2.20 -9.97 11.68
CA ARG A 15 -0.99 -9.31 11.21
C ARG A 15 -1.42 -8.01 10.59
N ASP A 16 -0.98 -6.92 11.17
CA ASP A 16 -1.26 -5.62 10.61
C ASP A 16 -0.54 -5.54 9.25
N PRO A 17 -1.25 -5.22 8.15
CA PRO A 17 -0.66 -5.21 6.82
C PRO A 17 0.44 -4.15 6.67
N PHE A 18 0.44 -3.13 7.53
CA PHE A 18 1.41 -2.04 7.50
C PHE A 18 2.69 -2.36 8.27
N GLU A 19 2.72 -3.38 9.14
CA GLU A 19 3.95 -3.85 9.81
C GLU A 19 5.11 -4.17 8.85
N LYS A 20 4.79 -4.55 7.60
CA LYS A 20 5.79 -4.87 6.57
C LYS A 20 6.26 -3.66 5.77
N ILE A 21 5.60 -2.52 5.94
CA ILE A 21 5.85 -1.29 5.18
C ILE A 21 6.44 -0.23 6.10
N ALA A 22 5.94 -0.13 7.34
CA ALA A 22 6.42 0.80 8.33
C ALA A 22 7.93 0.61 8.60
N GLY A 23 8.68 1.71 8.53
CA GLY A 23 10.13 1.75 8.67
C GLY A 23 10.90 1.60 7.35
N GLU A 24 10.25 1.17 6.27
CA GLU A 24 10.91 1.03 4.97
C GLU A 24 11.12 2.40 4.32
N THR A 25 12.26 2.54 3.64
CA THR A 25 12.59 3.74 2.83
C THR A 25 12.59 3.43 1.33
N GLU A 26 12.57 2.15 0.97
CA GLU A 26 12.44 1.67 -0.39
C GLU A 26 11.21 0.75 -0.45
N ILE A 27 10.30 1.03 -1.37
CA ILE A 27 9.06 0.27 -1.51
C ILE A 27 8.81 -0.07 -2.97
N GLU A 28 8.26 -1.26 -3.21
CA GLU A 28 7.61 -1.58 -4.47
C GLU A 28 6.19 -1.03 -4.43
N TRP A 29 5.80 -0.27 -5.46
CA TRP A 29 4.44 0.23 -5.61
C TRP A 29 3.89 0.00 -7.02
N GLN A 30 2.58 -0.22 -7.08
CA GLN A 30 1.84 -0.36 -8.34
C GLN A 30 0.44 0.22 -8.17
N CYS A 31 -0.18 0.67 -9.26
CA CYS A 31 -1.59 1.08 -9.23
C CYS A 31 -2.45 -0.15 -9.01
N ALA A 32 -3.42 -0.09 -8.09
CA ALA A 32 -4.28 -1.25 -7.82
C ALA A 32 -5.15 -1.62 -9.04
N THR A 33 -5.47 -0.67 -9.92
CA THR A 33 -6.20 -0.92 -11.16
C THR A 33 -5.39 -1.78 -12.12
N ALA A 34 -4.10 -1.49 -12.27
CA ALA A 34 -3.18 -2.29 -13.09
C ALA A 34 -2.89 -3.65 -12.44
N ALA A 35 -2.59 -3.66 -11.13
CA ALA A 35 -2.29 -4.89 -10.39
C ALA A 35 -3.44 -5.92 -10.34
N ARG A 36 -4.66 -5.48 -10.65
CA ARG A 36 -5.87 -6.33 -10.68
C ARG A 36 -6.34 -6.63 -12.10
N ASP A 37 -5.59 -6.17 -13.10
CA ASP A 37 -5.93 -6.31 -14.53
C ASP A 37 -7.37 -5.85 -14.79
N VAL A 38 -7.77 -4.68 -14.27
CA VAL A 38 -9.13 -4.18 -14.45
C VAL A 38 -9.30 -3.69 -15.89
N GLU A 39 -10.30 -4.22 -16.57
CA GLU A 39 -10.61 -3.92 -17.97
C GLU A 39 -11.93 -3.14 -18.11
N PHE A 40 -12.02 -2.27 -19.11
CA PHE A 40 -13.24 -1.63 -19.57
C PHE A 40 -13.36 -1.81 -21.09
N ASP A 41 -14.50 -2.32 -21.55
CA ASP A 41 -14.74 -2.66 -22.96
C ASP A 41 -13.70 -3.63 -23.58
N GLY A 42 -13.06 -4.45 -22.73
CA GLY A 42 -12.02 -5.40 -23.16
C GLY A 42 -10.63 -4.79 -23.34
N GLU A 43 -10.41 -3.56 -22.87
CA GLU A 43 -9.09 -2.92 -22.80
C GLU A 43 -8.70 -2.64 -21.33
N PRO A 44 -7.43 -2.76 -20.96
CA PRO A 44 -6.97 -2.46 -19.60
C PRO A 44 -7.18 -0.97 -19.29
N ILE A 45 -7.76 -0.68 -18.12
CA ILE A 45 -7.97 0.70 -17.66
C ILE A 45 -6.66 1.36 -17.22
N CYS A 46 -5.68 0.54 -16.84
CA CYS A 46 -4.36 0.99 -16.39
C CYS A 46 -3.32 -0.09 -16.69
N GLU A 47 -2.18 0.32 -17.23
CA GLU A 47 -1.06 -0.57 -17.59
C GLU A 47 0.19 -0.25 -16.76
N HIS A 48 0.01 0.36 -15.58
CA HIS A 48 1.12 0.71 -14.68
C HIS A 48 1.83 -0.56 -14.18
N ASP A 49 3.03 -0.80 -14.69
CA ASP A 49 3.95 -1.83 -14.20
C ASP A 49 4.35 -1.57 -12.73
N PRO A 50 4.66 -2.62 -11.95
CA PRO A 50 5.21 -2.44 -10.62
C PRO A 50 6.60 -1.81 -10.70
N GLU A 51 6.84 -0.81 -9.86
CA GLU A 51 8.12 -0.11 -9.81
C GLU A 51 8.59 0.08 -8.35
N THR A 52 9.90 0.22 -8.18
CA THR A 52 10.51 0.49 -6.86
C THR A 52 10.85 1.97 -6.74
N ILE A 53 10.40 2.60 -5.66
CA ILE A 53 10.70 4.00 -5.35
C ILE A 53 11.38 4.14 -3.98
N THR A 54 12.14 5.22 -3.84
CA THR A 54 12.70 5.65 -2.56
C THR A 54 11.83 6.76 -1.97
N LEU A 55 11.45 6.61 -0.71
CA LEU A 55 10.70 7.58 0.06
C LEU A 55 11.62 8.68 0.60
N ASP A 56 11.08 9.89 0.78
CA ASP A 56 11.82 11.01 1.37
C ASP A 56 12.16 10.77 2.85
N GLU A 57 11.26 10.07 3.54
CA GLU A 57 11.39 9.63 4.93
C GLU A 57 10.84 8.21 5.06
N PRO A 58 11.25 7.44 6.09
CA PRO A 58 10.71 6.10 6.31
C PRO A 58 9.18 6.13 6.38
N ALA A 59 8.54 5.13 5.77
CA ALA A 59 7.11 4.92 5.89
C ALA A 59 6.73 4.79 7.37
N TYR A 60 5.60 5.35 7.78
CA TYR A 60 5.15 5.30 9.16
C TYR A 60 3.63 5.17 9.26
N VAL A 61 3.16 4.68 10.40
CA VAL A 61 1.75 4.59 10.74
C VAL A 61 1.45 5.60 11.84
N ASP A 62 0.41 6.40 11.67
CA ASP A 62 0.00 7.38 12.69
C ASP A 62 -0.90 6.78 13.78
N ASP A 63 -1.25 7.58 14.79
CA ASP A 63 -2.15 7.17 15.88
C ASP A 63 -3.57 6.81 15.41
N GLU A 64 -3.95 7.23 14.20
CA GLU A 64 -5.23 6.88 13.55
C GLU A 64 -5.11 5.62 12.68
N HIS A 65 -3.97 4.93 12.75
CA HIS A 65 -3.66 3.70 12.02
C HIS A 65 -3.65 3.88 10.49
N ARG A 66 -3.24 5.05 10.01
CA ARG A 66 -3.06 5.36 8.58
C ARG A 66 -1.60 5.24 8.19
N LEU A 67 -1.34 4.60 7.05
CA LEU A 67 -0.01 4.51 6.46
C LEU A 67 0.36 5.80 5.72
N HIS A 68 1.52 6.36 6.05
CA HIS A 68 2.13 7.50 5.38
C HIS A 68 3.36 7.05 4.61
N LEU A 69 3.46 7.47 3.34
CA LEU A 69 4.57 7.15 2.42
C LEU A 69 5.17 8.47 1.90
N PRO A 70 6.07 9.13 2.65
CA PRO A 70 6.60 10.44 2.32
C PRO A 70 7.36 10.42 0.98
N GLY A 71 7.06 11.37 0.09
CA GLY A 71 7.72 11.48 -1.22
C GLY A 71 7.15 10.57 -2.33
N ARG A 72 6.18 9.70 -2.01
CA ARG A 72 5.46 8.91 -3.02
C ARG A 72 4.61 9.83 -3.93
N PRO A 73 4.51 9.56 -5.24
CA PRO A 73 3.54 10.22 -6.12
C PRO A 73 2.09 10.10 -5.57
N LEU A 74 1.25 11.13 -5.70
CA LEU A 74 -0.12 11.10 -5.16
C LEU A 74 -1.08 10.30 -6.05
N ASP A 75 -0.87 10.34 -7.35
CA ASP A 75 -1.67 9.70 -8.38
C ASP A 75 -0.85 8.69 -9.19
N CYS A 76 -1.56 7.71 -9.77
CA CYS A 76 -0.96 6.82 -10.76
C CYS A 76 -0.64 7.62 -12.03
N PRO A 77 0.60 7.56 -12.56
CA PRO A 77 0.98 8.30 -13.77
C PRO A 77 0.23 7.84 -15.03
N GLU A 78 -0.23 6.58 -15.07
CA GLU A 78 -0.89 6.00 -16.24
C GLU A 78 -2.38 6.32 -16.31
N CYS A 79 -3.12 6.09 -15.21
CA CYS A 79 -4.59 6.25 -15.19
C CYS A 79 -5.10 7.39 -14.30
N GLY A 80 -4.22 8.07 -13.57
CA GLY A 80 -4.58 9.16 -12.65
C GLY A 80 -5.31 8.74 -11.38
N ASN A 81 -5.41 7.43 -11.08
CA ASN A 81 -6.04 6.92 -9.86
C ASN A 81 -5.28 7.41 -8.62
N PRO A 82 -5.92 8.15 -7.68
CA PRO A 82 -5.27 8.64 -6.47
C PRO A 82 -5.58 7.78 -5.23
N TYR A 83 -6.43 6.76 -5.34
CA TYR A 83 -7.06 6.13 -4.16
C TYR A 83 -6.42 4.81 -3.77
N GLU A 84 -6.21 3.87 -4.70
CA GLU A 84 -5.85 2.49 -4.36
C GLU A 84 -4.55 2.05 -5.04
N PHE A 85 -3.62 1.53 -4.23
CA PHE A 85 -2.31 1.07 -4.70
C PHE A 85 -1.90 -0.22 -4.01
N LEU A 86 -1.08 -1.01 -4.69
CA LEU A 86 -0.37 -2.14 -4.09
C LEU A 86 1.00 -1.64 -3.63
N VAL A 87 1.33 -1.82 -2.36
CA VAL A 87 2.62 -1.43 -1.77
C VAL A 87 3.22 -2.61 -1.03
N ASN A 88 4.41 -3.08 -1.44
CA ASN A 88 5.06 -4.30 -0.94
C ASN A 88 4.08 -5.49 -0.83
N GLY A 89 3.21 -5.65 -1.84
CA GLY A 89 2.17 -6.69 -1.91
C GLY A 89 0.94 -6.48 -1.01
N SER A 90 0.79 -5.31 -0.37
CA SER A 90 -0.38 -4.97 0.45
C SER A 90 -1.21 -3.88 -0.22
N VAL A 91 -2.53 -4.03 -0.25
CA VAL A 91 -3.42 -3.00 -0.80
C VAL A 91 -3.56 -1.86 0.21
N VAL A 92 -3.26 -0.65 -0.23
CA VAL A 92 -3.35 0.58 0.55
C VAL A 92 -4.35 1.51 -0.12
N THR A 93 -5.30 2.02 0.66
CA THR A 93 -6.26 3.04 0.22
C THR A 93 -5.91 4.38 0.87
N PHE A 94 -5.71 5.41 0.06
CA PHE A 94 -5.49 6.78 0.50
C PHE A 94 -6.83 7.54 0.51
N VAL A 95 -7.08 8.30 1.57
CA VAL A 95 -8.30 9.08 1.82
C VAL A 95 -8.00 10.53 2.14
#